data_AF-A7HG66-F1
#
_entry.id   AF-A7HG66-F1
#
_cell.length_a   1.000
_cell.length_b   1.000
_cell.length_c   1.000
_cell.angle_alpha   90.00
_cell.angle_beta   90.00
_cell.angle_gamma   90.00
#
_symmetry.space_group_name_H-M   'P 1'
#
loop_
_entity.id
_entity.type
_entity.pdbx_description
1 polymer ?
#
loop_
_entity_poly.entity_id
_entity_poly.type
_entity_poly.pdbx_seq_one_letter_code
_entity_poly.pdbx_strand_id
1 'polypeptide(L)'
;MNAGEGADVAAAPLVLTRPVKSRNDRGHTRGAPAARPAPRAHMKRLLLACAAAALVAATAQAQTALPRHVFVAVDALEIRANLFTVTGVLDGESEARAVTFTFSSSSTSSERDDVAACQRLALLAMTRPGQFRFEVAGGTTYYQYPACKLARVTP
;
A
#
# COMPACT_ATOMS: atom_id res chain seq x y z
N MET A 1 -9.33 -20.51 45.94
CA MET A 1 -10.16 -21.25 44.96
C MET A 1 -9.64 -20.91 43.57
N ASN A 2 -9.09 -21.93 42.90
CA ASN A 2 -8.75 -22.08 41.48
C ASN A 2 -8.18 -20.90 40.68
N ALA A 3 -6.90 -21.04 40.30
CA ALA A 3 -6.45 -20.69 38.96
C ALA A 3 -5.42 -21.75 38.53
N GLY A 4 -5.90 -22.70 37.73
CA GLY A 4 -5.08 -23.64 36.98
C GLY A 4 -4.89 -23.18 35.54
N GLU A 5 -4.14 -24.00 34.80
CA GLU A 5 -3.88 -23.95 33.34
C GLU A 5 -3.01 -22.79 32.86
N GLY A 6 -1.86 -22.99 32.22
CA GLY A 6 -1.43 -24.11 31.37
C GLY A 6 -1.58 -23.69 29.92
N ALA A 7 -0.52 -23.14 29.32
CA ALA A 7 -0.45 -22.91 27.88
C ALA A 7 1.01 -23.00 27.41
N ASP A 8 1.40 -24.24 27.11
CA ASP A 8 2.47 -24.58 26.18
C ASP A 8 1.97 -24.24 24.76
N VAL A 9 2.70 -23.41 24.02
CA VAL A 9 2.42 -23.19 22.59
C VAL A 9 3.71 -23.41 21.81
N ALA A 10 3.73 -24.59 21.19
CA ALA A 10 4.70 -25.07 20.25
C ALA A 10 4.95 -24.09 19.09
N ALA A 11 6.24 -23.85 18.82
CA ALA A 11 6.71 -23.22 17.60
C ALA A 11 6.70 -24.24 16.44
N ALA A 12 6.07 -23.89 15.32
CA ALA A 12 6.12 -24.65 14.08
C ALA A 12 6.74 -23.78 12.95
N PRO A 13 7.39 -24.40 11.95
CA PRO A 13 8.46 -23.78 11.18
C PRO A 13 8.00 -23.04 9.91
N LEU A 14 8.81 -22.03 9.54
CA LEU A 14 8.72 -21.29 8.28
C LEU A 14 9.11 -22.17 7.08
N VAL A 15 8.16 -22.41 6.18
CA VAL A 15 8.39 -23.04 4.87
C VAL A 15 8.70 -21.95 3.84
N LEU A 16 9.93 -21.95 3.35
CA LEU A 16 10.46 -20.99 2.37
C LEU A 16 10.30 -21.56 0.94
N THR A 17 9.24 -21.18 0.22
CA THR A 17 9.09 -21.54 -1.20
C THR A 17 9.73 -20.49 -2.11
N ARG A 18 10.70 -20.95 -2.91
CA ARG A 18 11.49 -20.21 -3.91
C ARG A 18 10.65 -19.85 -5.15
N PRO A 19 10.95 -18.74 -5.86
CA PRO A 19 10.62 -18.62 -7.27
C PRO A 19 11.81 -18.97 -8.18
N VAL A 20 11.55 -19.90 -9.10
CA VAL A 20 12.40 -20.30 -10.23
C VAL A 20 12.34 -19.21 -11.32
N LYS A 21 13.49 -18.74 -11.81
CA LYS A 21 13.57 -17.84 -12.97
C LYS A 21 14.20 -18.57 -14.15
N SER A 22 13.34 -19.05 -15.04
CA SER A 22 13.69 -19.60 -16.36
C SER A 22 13.81 -18.46 -17.36
N ARG A 23 14.97 -18.27 -18.00
CA ARG A 23 15.05 -17.49 -19.24
C ARG A 23 16.25 -17.87 -20.13
N ASN A 24 15.96 -18.88 -20.94
CA ASN A 24 16.21 -19.02 -22.37
C ASN A 24 17.51 -18.44 -22.97
N ASP A 25 18.38 -19.39 -23.30
CA ASP A 25 19.54 -19.33 -24.19
C ASP A 25 19.09 -19.11 -25.65
N ARG A 26 19.83 -18.28 -26.41
CA ARG A 26 19.72 -18.28 -27.87
C ARG A 26 21.06 -17.85 -28.48
N GLY A 27 21.81 -18.86 -28.93
CA GLY A 27 23.08 -18.69 -29.63
C GLY A 27 22.96 -18.51 -31.15
N HIS A 28 24.01 -17.87 -31.68
CA HIS A 28 24.70 -18.12 -32.96
C HIS A 28 24.00 -17.80 -34.30
N THR A 29 24.66 -16.95 -35.11
CA THR A 29 25.42 -17.39 -36.31
C THR A 29 26.38 -16.30 -36.82
N ARG A 30 27.47 -16.77 -37.46
CA ARG A 30 28.68 -16.09 -37.97
C ARG A 30 28.46 -15.33 -39.30
N GLY A 31 29.36 -14.38 -39.60
CA GLY A 31 29.67 -13.94 -40.97
C GLY A 31 30.61 -12.72 -41.04
N ALA A 32 31.81 -12.90 -41.58
CA ALA A 32 32.75 -11.87 -42.07
C ALA A 32 32.96 -12.13 -43.60
N PRO A 33 33.64 -11.30 -44.43
CA PRO A 33 34.48 -10.12 -44.15
C PRO A 33 34.40 -8.91 -45.13
N ALA A 34 35.15 -7.85 -44.78
CA ALA A 34 35.89 -6.88 -45.62
C ALA A 34 35.19 -5.95 -46.64
N ALA A 35 35.27 -4.63 -46.38
CA ALA A 35 35.87 -3.64 -47.30
C ALA A 35 35.94 -2.24 -46.63
N ARG A 36 37.13 -1.60 -46.64
CA ARG A 36 37.31 -0.17 -46.32
C ARG A 36 36.82 0.68 -47.51
N PRO A 37 36.30 1.89 -47.26
CA PRO A 37 37.16 3.08 -47.35
C PRO A 37 36.86 4.14 -46.28
N ALA A 38 37.93 4.77 -45.76
CA ALA A 38 37.88 6.11 -45.18
C ALA A 38 37.86 7.12 -46.35
N PRO A 39 37.36 8.38 -46.25
CA PRO A 39 37.85 9.30 -45.23
C PRO A 39 36.90 10.44 -44.78
N ARG A 40 37.32 11.07 -43.68
CA ARG A 40 37.17 12.51 -43.35
C ARG A 40 35.79 13.05 -42.96
N ALA A 41 35.85 13.85 -41.89
CA ALA A 41 34.98 14.98 -41.58
C ALA A 41 33.81 14.80 -40.61
N HIS A 42 33.96 14.15 -39.45
CA HIS A 42 33.04 14.41 -38.31
C HIS A 42 33.70 14.49 -36.92
N MET A 43 35.00 14.81 -36.83
CA MET A 43 35.74 15.00 -35.55
C MET A 43 35.26 16.18 -34.68
N LYS A 44 34.16 16.86 -35.02
CA LYS A 44 33.59 17.96 -34.21
C LYS A 44 32.10 17.81 -33.88
N ARG A 45 31.46 16.69 -34.23
CA ARG A 45 30.04 16.44 -33.87
C ARG A 45 29.84 15.28 -32.90
N LEU A 46 30.91 14.64 -32.44
CA LEU A 46 30.84 13.54 -31.46
C LEU A 46 31.18 13.95 -30.02
N LEU A 47 31.36 15.26 -29.75
CA LEU A 47 31.62 15.80 -28.41
C LEU A 47 30.47 16.61 -27.83
N LEU A 48 29.31 16.68 -28.51
CA LEU A 48 28.10 17.34 -27.99
C LEU A 48 26.95 16.36 -27.67
N ALA A 49 27.12 15.06 -27.90
CA ALA A 49 26.05 14.07 -27.73
C ALA A 49 26.14 13.26 -26.43
N CYS A 50 27.16 13.48 -25.58
CA CYS A 50 27.33 12.76 -24.31
C CYS A 50 26.92 13.55 -23.05
N ALA A 51 26.43 14.79 -23.17
CA ALA A 51 26.09 15.62 -22.01
C ALA A 51 24.58 15.67 -21.67
N ALA A 52 23.72 14.96 -22.42
CA ALA A 52 22.27 14.92 -22.17
C ALA A 52 21.79 13.60 -21.52
N ALA A 53 22.72 12.78 -21.01
CA ALA A 53 22.44 11.53 -20.31
C ALA A 53 22.70 11.64 -18.80
N ALA A 54 22.72 12.86 -18.24
CA ALA A 54 22.68 13.09 -16.81
C ALA A 54 21.24 12.85 -16.32
N LEU A 55 20.95 11.56 -16.17
CA LEU A 55 20.00 10.95 -15.26
C LEU A 55 19.08 11.95 -14.55
N VAL A 56 17.83 11.99 -15.03
CA VAL A 56 16.67 12.18 -14.17
C VAL A 56 16.73 11.06 -13.13
N ALA A 57 17.48 11.29 -12.06
CA ALA A 57 17.32 10.56 -10.82
C ALA A 57 15.92 10.95 -10.34
N ALA A 58 14.93 10.17 -10.78
CA ALA A 58 13.61 10.18 -10.19
C ALA A 58 13.83 9.90 -8.71
N THR A 59 13.84 10.96 -7.91
CA THR A 59 13.65 10.90 -6.48
C THR A 59 12.21 10.44 -6.29
N ALA A 60 11.97 9.15 -6.48
CA ALA A 60 10.87 8.46 -5.83
C ALA A 60 11.19 8.55 -4.33
N GLN A 61 10.89 9.71 -3.75
CA GLN A 61 10.71 9.83 -2.33
C GLN A 61 9.65 8.79 -2.01
N ALA A 62 10.08 7.69 -1.42
CA ALA A 62 9.20 6.78 -0.70
C ALA A 62 8.62 7.63 0.44
N GLN A 63 7.60 8.43 0.13
CA GLN A 63 6.71 8.98 1.13
C GLN A 63 6.22 7.75 1.87
N THR A 64 6.60 7.64 3.14
CA THR A 64 6.20 6.54 3.99
C THR A 64 4.68 6.62 4.09
N ALA A 65 3.99 5.94 3.16
CA ALA A 65 2.56 6.02 3.07
C ALA A 65 2.01 5.47 4.38
N LEU A 66 1.19 6.28 5.04
CA LEU A 66 0.46 5.87 6.22
C LEU A 66 -0.28 4.56 5.91
N PRO A 67 -0.35 3.61 6.86
CA PRO A 67 -1.10 2.39 6.65
C PRO A 67 -2.55 2.72 6.29
N ARG A 68 -3.05 2.07 5.24
CA ARG A 68 -4.39 2.27 4.69
C ARG A 68 -5.16 0.96 4.79
N HIS A 69 -6.35 1.04 5.37
CA HIS A 69 -7.28 -0.08 5.48
C HIS A 69 -8.44 0.19 4.54
N VAL A 70 -8.63 -0.69 3.56
CA VAL A 70 -9.70 -0.57 2.56
C VAL A 70 -10.72 -1.66 2.85
N PHE A 71 -11.90 -1.26 3.31
CA PHE A 71 -13.03 -2.14 3.57
C PHE A 71 -13.90 -2.22 2.32
N VAL A 72 -14.15 -3.44 1.84
CA VAL A 72 -15.09 -3.72 0.73
C VAL A 72 -16.53 -3.89 1.23
N ALA A 73 -16.67 -4.25 2.50
CA ALA A 73 -17.92 -4.25 3.24
C ALA A 73 -17.64 -3.78 4.66
N VAL A 74 -18.55 -2.99 5.22
CA VAL A 74 -18.50 -2.56 6.63
C VAL A 74 -19.72 -3.17 7.31
N ASP A 75 -19.49 -3.86 8.43
CA ASP A 75 -20.51 -4.57 9.17
C ASP A 75 -20.90 -3.83 10.46
N ALA A 76 -19.90 -3.25 11.14
CA ALA A 76 -20.11 -2.51 12.37
C ALA A 76 -19.10 -1.37 12.54
N LEU A 77 -19.53 -0.35 13.27
CA LEU A 77 -18.71 0.77 13.66
C LEU A 77 -18.90 1.05 15.16
N GLU A 78 -17.79 1.17 15.90
CA GLU A 78 -17.78 1.55 17.30
C GLU A 78 -16.90 2.78 17.52
N ILE A 79 -17.42 3.75 18.28
CA ILE A 79 -16.69 4.95 18.68
C ILE A 79 -16.67 5.02 20.20
N ARG A 80 -15.47 5.04 20.76
CA ARG A 80 -15.19 5.28 22.18
C ARG A 80 -14.27 6.49 22.30
N ALA A 81 -14.21 7.10 23.49
CA ALA A 81 -13.54 8.38 23.77
C ALA A 81 -12.41 8.81 22.82
N ASN A 82 -11.41 7.94 22.62
CA ASN A 82 -10.25 8.15 21.76
C ASN A 82 -9.96 6.98 20.79
N LEU A 83 -11.00 6.17 20.52
CA LEU A 83 -10.93 4.95 19.74
C LEU A 83 -12.04 4.92 18.70
N PHE A 84 -11.67 4.59 17.48
CA PHE A 84 -12.57 4.37 16.35
C PHE A 84 -12.32 2.96 15.84
N THR A 85 -13.29 2.06 15.97
CA THR A 85 -13.16 0.66 15.55
C THR A 85 -14.11 0.39 14.39
N VAL A 86 -13.57 -0.10 13.29
CA VAL A 86 -14.32 -0.49 12.09
C VAL A 86 -14.25 -2.00 11.97
N THR A 87 -15.40 -2.67 11.90
CA THR A 87 -15.48 -4.10 11.60
C THR A 87 -16.03 -4.28 10.21
N GLY A 88 -15.31 -5.04 9.38
CA GLY A 88 -15.72 -5.28 8.01
C GLY A 88 -14.75 -6.18 7.26
N VAL A 89 -15.08 -6.50 6.02
CA VAL A 89 -14.22 -7.27 5.13
C VAL A 89 -13.20 -6.34 4.48
N LEU A 90 -11.91 -6.62 4.69
CA LEU A 90 -10.82 -5.89 4.07
C LEU A 90 -10.60 -6.36 2.63
N ASP A 91 -10.06 -5.47 1.79
CA ASP A 91 -9.74 -5.80 0.42
C ASP A 91 -8.70 -6.93 0.33
N GLY A 92 -9.03 -7.97 -0.43
CA GLY A 92 -8.21 -9.19 -0.54
C GLY A 92 -8.41 -10.21 0.59
N GLU A 93 -9.26 -9.92 1.58
CA GLU A 93 -9.66 -10.87 2.62
C GLU A 93 -11.07 -11.42 2.37
N SER A 94 -11.32 -12.64 2.84
CA SER A 94 -12.65 -13.29 2.76
C SER A 94 -13.46 -13.19 4.04
N GLU A 95 -12.79 -12.92 5.16
CA GLU A 95 -13.38 -12.86 6.49
C GLU A 95 -13.42 -11.41 7.00
N ALA A 96 -14.40 -11.10 7.85
CA ALA A 96 -14.48 -9.80 8.48
C ALA A 96 -13.39 -9.65 9.55
N ARG A 97 -12.81 -8.44 9.65
CA ARG A 97 -11.84 -8.06 10.68
C ARG A 97 -12.24 -6.75 11.34
N ALA A 98 -11.93 -6.67 12.64
CA ALA A 98 -12.03 -5.44 13.41
C ALA A 98 -10.68 -4.71 13.41
N VAL A 99 -10.65 -3.51 12.84
CA VAL A 99 -9.48 -2.62 12.87
C VAL A 99 -9.77 -1.46 13.80
N THR A 100 -8.89 -1.25 14.78
CA THR A 100 -9.02 -0.18 15.76
C THR A 100 -8.02 0.93 15.46
N PHE A 101 -8.52 2.15 15.46
CA PHE A 101 -7.78 3.37 15.25
C PHE A 101 -7.82 4.19 16.53
N THR A 102 -6.64 4.53 17.05
CA THR A 102 -6.41 5.28 18.28
C THR A 102 -5.98 6.70 17.93
N PHE A 103 -6.60 7.69 18.54
CA PHE A 103 -6.19 9.10 18.42
C PHE A 103 -5.94 9.72 19.80
N SER A 104 -5.31 10.90 19.85
CA SER A 104 -4.95 11.54 21.13
C SER A 104 -6.21 12.01 21.86
N SER A 105 -6.27 11.84 23.19
CA SER A 105 -7.35 12.39 24.02
C SER A 105 -7.33 13.92 24.07
N SER A 106 -6.17 14.54 23.80
CA SER A 106 -6.00 16.00 23.68
C SER A 106 -6.46 16.53 22.33
N SER A 107 -7.48 15.92 21.74
CA SER A 107 -7.92 16.26 20.38
C SER A 107 -8.50 17.67 20.31
N THR A 108 -8.09 18.45 19.31
CA THR A 108 -8.70 19.73 18.94
C THR A 108 -10.13 19.54 18.41
N SER A 109 -10.91 20.62 18.32
CA SER A 109 -12.29 20.56 17.78
C SER A 109 -12.33 20.01 16.35
N SER A 110 -11.37 20.41 15.52
CA SER A 110 -11.24 20.01 14.12
C SER A 110 -11.10 18.49 13.96
N GLU A 111 -10.35 17.86 14.86
CA GLU A 111 -10.10 16.42 14.82
C GLU A 111 -11.32 15.60 15.21
N ARG A 112 -12.17 16.13 16.10
CA ARG A 112 -13.47 15.52 16.40
C ARG A 112 -14.41 15.58 15.20
N ASP A 113 -14.37 16.68 14.45
CA ASP A 113 -15.16 16.84 13.23
C ASP A 113 -14.72 15.84 12.15
N ASP A 114 -13.41 15.56 12.02
CA ASP A 114 -12.88 14.54 11.11
C ASP A 114 -13.37 13.13 11.48
N VAL A 115 -13.36 12.77 12.78
CA VAL A 115 -13.90 11.49 13.25
C VAL A 115 -15.42 11.39 13.00
N ALA A 116 -16.15 12.49 13.19
CA ALA A 116 -17.58 12.53 12.88
C ALA A 116 -17.85 12.39 11.36
N ALA A 117 -16.98 12.95 10.51
CA ALA A 117 -17.04 12.76 9.06
C ALA A 117 -16.77 11.29 8.68
N CYS A 118 -15.72 10.68 9.25
CA CYS A 118 -15.43 9.25 9.13
C CYS A 118 -16.64 8.38 9.49
N GLN A 119 -17.31 8.69 10.61
CA GLN A 119 -18.51 7.98 11.06
C GLN A 119 -19.63 8.02 10.01
N ARG A 120 -19.91 9.18 9.44
CA ARG A 120 -20.96 9.33 8.41
C ARG A 120 -20.64 8.53 7.15
N LEU A 121 -19.38 8.53 6.73
CA LEU A 121 -18.93 7.76 5.57
C LEU A 121 -19.01 6.24 5.81
N ALA A 122 -18.62 5.78 7.00
CA ALA A 122 -18.74 4.38 7.39
C ALA A 122 -20.21 3.93 7.45
N LEU A 123 -21.09 4.73 8.04
CA LEU A 123 -22.54 4.48 8.05
C LEU A 123 -23.10 4.38 6.63
N LEU A 124 -22.66 5.26 5.73
CA LEU A 124 -23.08 5.20 4.32
C LEU A 124 -22.62 3.91 3.65
N ALA A 125 -21.38 3.46 3.91
CA ALA A 125 -20.87 2.17 3.42
C ALA A 125 -21.69 0.99 3.95
N MET A 126 -22.07 0.99 5.23
CA MET A 126 -22.90 -0.05 5.85
C MET A 126 -24.29 -0.15 5.21
N THR A 127 -24.91 0.98 4.86
CA THR A 127 -26.26 0.96 4.24
C THR A 127 -26.30 0.43 2.80
N ARG A 128 -25.15 0.34 2.13
CA ARG A 128 -25.04 -0.03 0.71
C ARG A 128 -23.83 -0.94 0.47
N PRO A 129 -23.88 -2.18 1.00
CA PRO A 129 -22.76 -3.11 0.85
C PRO A 129 -22.47 -3.39 -0.63
N GLY A 130 -21.18 -3.50 -0.97
CA GLY A 130 -20.72 -3.77 -2.34
C GLY A 130 -20.78 -2.57 -3.31
N GLN A 131 -21.44 -1.45 -2.96
CA GLN A 131 -21.46 -0.26 -3.81
C GLN A 131 -20.32 0.71 -3.52
N PHE A 132 -19.73 0.63 -2.32
CA PHE A 132 -18.68 1.54 -1.89
C PHE A 132 -17.52 0.77 -1.26
N ARG A 133 -16.31 1.31 -1.44
CA ARG A 133 -15.11 0.95 -0.66
C ARG A 133 -14.87 2.05 0.34
N PHE A 134 -14.75 1.67 1.60
CA PHE A 134 -14.46 2.58 2.70
C PHE A 134 -12.97 2.47 3.05
N GLU A 135 -12.21 3.53 2.80
CA GLU A 135 -10.78 3.61 3.08
C GLU A 135 -10.55 4.44 4.33
N VAL A 136 -9.74 3.91 5.25
CA VAL A 136 -9.27 4.62 6.45
C VAL A 136 -7.74 4.63 6.41
N ALA A 137 -7.16 5.82 6.39
CA ALA A 137 -5.72 6.04 6.40
C ALA A 137 -5.26 6.61 7.75
N GLY A 138 -4.11 6.15 8.23
CA GLY A 138 -3.54 6.59 9.51
C GLY A 138 -4.29 6.01 10.71
N GLY A 139 -4.05 6.59 11.89
CA GLY A 139 -4.80 6.31 13.11
C GLY A 139 -4.49 5.00 13.83
N THR A 140 -3.62 4.12 13.34
CA THR A 140 -3.25 2.90 14.09
C THR A 140 -2.22 3.17 15.19
N THR A 141 -1.60 4.35 15.18
CA THR A 141 -0.61 4.78 16.16
C THR A 141 -1.07 6.06 16.85
N TYR A 142 -0.66 6.22 18.11
CA TYR A 142 -0.88 7.43 18.90
C TYR A 142 -0.35 8.64 18.10
N TYR A 143 -1.14 9.71 17.96
CA TYR A 143 -0.88 10.96 17.19
C TYR A 143 -1.22 10.98 15.69
N GLN A 144 -1.84 9.94 15.13
CA GLN A 144 -2.36 10.02 13.76
C GLN A 144 -3.88 10.14 13.77
N TYR A 145 -4.40 11.10 13.02
CA TYR A 145 -5.85 11.25 12.85
C TYR A 145 -6.32 10.39 11.68
N PRO A 146 -7.44 9.68 11.83
CA PRO A 146 -7.97 8.86 10.76
C PRO A 146 -8.48 9.77 9.64
N ALA A 147 -7.89 9.64 8.46
CA ALA A 147 -8.43 10.23 7.24
C ALA A 147 -9.30 9.19 6.54
N CYS A 148 -10.59 9.48 6.38
CA CYS A 148 -11.53 8.54 5.76
C CYS A 148 -11.94 8.99 4.37
N LYS A 149 -12.09 8.02 3.48
CA LYS A 149 -12.56 8.22 2.12
C LYS A 149 -13.58 7.15 1.76
N LEU A 150 -14.61 7.56 1.03
CA LEU A 150 -15.58 6.64 0.46
C LEU A 150 -15.48 6.73 -1.07
N ALA A 151 -15.23 5.59 -1.72
CA ALA A 151 -15.16 5.50 -3.17
C ALA A 151 -16.26 4.57 -3.67
N ARG A 152 -16.94 4.95 -4.76
CA ARG A 152 -17.92 4.06 -5.41
C ARG A 152 -17.17 2.94 -6.14
N VAL A 153 -17.64 1.71 -5.99
CA VAL A 153 -17.21 0.57 -6.82
C VAL A 153 -17.88 0.74 -8.17
N THR A 154 -17.10 1.00 -9.21
CA THR A 154 -17.62 0.97 -10.59
C THR A 154 -17.93 -0.48 -10.94
N PRO A 155 -19.15 -0.80 -11.36
CA PRO A 155 -19.52 -2.15 -11.80
C PRO A 155 -18.81 -2.56 -13.09
#